data_AF-A0A847FKJ4-F1
#
_entry.id   AF-A0A847FKJ4-F1
#
_cell.length_a   1.000
_cell.length_b   1.000
_cell.length_c   1.000
_cell.angle_alpha   90.00
_cell.angle_beta   90.00
_cell.angle_gamma   90.00
#
_symmetry.space_group_name_H-M   'P 1'
#
loop_
_entity.id
_entity.type
_entity.pdbx_description
1 polymer ?
#
loop_
_entity_poly.entity_id
_entity_poly.type
_entity_poly.pdbx_seq_one_letter_code
_entity_poly.pdbx_strand_id
1 'polypeptide(L)'
;MILWKHIGWKGLLGAALLVAMAGLLAACAPFPGTATPGATGPDGNGGQESTDLAGTAWILSSLRGQPPLEGTQITLEFQEEHLGGLAGCNSYGTASDSGDYQAQDGELRIPTLTSTLMACEGPAGVMDQEAAYLDTLPQATAYRLEGDVLELQDASGETILTFRRQGTAGGSTEGNGGQESTDLAGTAWILTSLRGQPPIADTHLALEFTENGAAGFAGCNSFGSARDAQVESEYVVSGGELVLPPLAQTLILCSEPEGVMDQENAYMEALRQATAYRLEGDVLELQDEAGETILTFQRQEELSMDPGALPGTAWRLVSLDGQSPVDGSTLTLAFHDEHRAGGHAGCRDYVLGYRAGEDGLNFYYTAMMGHVCIAPGTQEDQDRLLRQEGTFTDALSWTDRFRLAEDGSSLELLSQRGESLVFEPLAAGEVPPVEGTTWALVSFVEPNDQAGLEQPLPAPLDTVAGTDVTLAFRDGTAAGTAGCNQYTAPYSLEGASLSIEDPVSTKMFCEPEGVMEQEQRLLSWLAEAETAQVHGRQLWLETADGRALVFTAGLEG
;
A
#
# COMPACT_ATOMS: atom_id res chain seq x y z
N MET A 1 13.24 -46.43 -34.68
CA MET A 1 12.79 -47.82 -34.39
C MET A 1 11.28 -47.78 -34.17
N ILE A 2 10.55 -48.26 -35.18
CA ILE A 2 9.22 -48.91 -35.20
C ILE A 2 8.10 -48.40 -34.26
N LEU A 3 7.05 -47.92 -34.95
CA LEU A 3 5.66 -47.64 -34.58
C LEU A 3 4.79 -48.88 -34.22
N TRP A 4 3.57 -48.59 -33.75
CA TRP A 4 2.30 -49.37 -33.77
C TRP A 4 2.07 -50.31 -32.57
N LYS A 5 0.86 -50.51 -32.02
CA LYS A 5 -0.51 -50.43 -32.61
C LYS A 5 -1.62 -50.45 -31.53
N HIS A 6 -2.77 -49.91 -31.92
CA HIS A 6 -4.12 -49.94 -31.31
C HIS A 6 -4.70 -51.32 -30.96
N ILE A 7 -5.78 -51.30 -30.14
CA ILE A 7 -7.11 -51.97 -30.26
C ILE A 7 -7.71 -52.01 -28.83
N GLY A 8 -8.93 -51.59 -28.44
CA GLY A 8 -10.19 -51.30 -29.12
C GLY A 8 -11.28 -52.27 -28.65
N TRP A 9 -12.26 -51.85 -27.82
CA TRP A 9 -13.59 -52.52 -27.77
C TRP A 9 -14.73 -51.54 -27.40
N LYS A 10 -15.72 -51.51 -28.31
CA LYS A 10 -17.09 -50.97 -28.31
C LYS A 10 -17.93 -51.48 -27.10
N GLY A 11 -18.91 -50.78 -26.51
CA GLY A 11 -20.12 -50.21 -27.11
C GLY A 11 -21.34 -51.13 -26.90
N LEU A 12 -22.56 -50.54 -26.74
CA LEU A 12 -23.95 -51.08 -26.64
C LEU A 12 -24.55 -50.94 -25.23
N LEU A 13 -25.77 -50.47 -24.93
CA LEU A 13 -27.03 -49.98 -25.57
C LEU A 13 -27.77 -49.27 -24.39
N GLY A 14 -28.50 -48.15 -24.44
CA GLY A 14 -29.51 -47.69 -25.39
C GLY A 14 -30.93 -48.02 -24.91
N ALA A 15 -31.68 -47.07 -24.30
CA ALA A 15 -33.14 -46.88 -24.46
C ALA A 15 -33.68 -45.71 -23.61
N ALA A 16 -34.58 -44.94 -24.20
CA ALA A 16 -35.18 -43.70 -23.74
C ALA A 16 -36.73 -43.82 -23.62
N LEU A 17 -37.37 -42.87 -22.90
CA LEU A 17 -38.61 -42.11 -23.21
C LEU A 17 -39.33 -41.70 -21.88
N LEU A 18 -39.45 -40.41 -21.54
CA LEU A 18 -40.49 -39.42 -21.93
C LEU A 18 -41.91 -39.73 -21.45
N VAL A 19 -42.52 -38.80 -20.69
CA VAL A 19 -43.73 -38.02 -21.05
C VAL A 19 -44.06 -36.99 -19.95
N ALA A 20 -44.30 -35.74 -20.37
CA ALA A 20 -44.88 -34.65 -19.61
C ALA A 20 -46.42 -34.63 -19.73
N MET A 21 -47.15 -34.08 -18.76
CA MET A 21 -48.47 -33.48 -19.04
C MET A 21 -48.88 -32.44 -17.98
N ALA A 22 -49.43 -31.34 -18.48
CA ALA A 22 -49.89 -30.17 -17.76
C ALA A 22 -51.43 -30.13 -17.66
N GLY A 23 -51.94 -29.42 -16.64
CA GLY A 23 -52.96 -28.38 -16.88
C GLY A 23 -54.38 -28.51 -16.29
N LEU A 24 -54.89 -27.34 -15.90
CA LEU A 24 -56.27 -26.85 -15.69
C LEU A 24 -56.94 -27.12 -14.31
N LEU A 25 -57.27 -26.13 -13.47
CA LEU A 25 -58.09 -24.88 -13.54
C LEU A 25 -59.50 -25.10 -12.97
N ALA A 26 -59.86 -24.37 -11.90
CA ALA A 26 -61.17 -23.72 -11.70
C ALA A 26 -61.20 -22.84 -10.45
N ALA A 27 -61.75 -21.63 -10.60
CA ALA A 27 -61.98 -20.64 -9.55
C ALA A 27 -63.43 -20.69 -9.02
N CYS A 28 -63.62 -20.32 -7.75
CA CYS A 28 -64.84 -19.68 -7.21
C CYS A 28 -64.58 -19.17 -5.77
N ALA A 29 -64.91 -17.91 -5.50
CA ALA A 29 -65.13 -17.34 -4.15
C ALA A 29 -66.66 -17.34 -3.84
N PRO A 30 -67.21 -16.84 -2.70
CA PRO A 30 -66.71 -16.58 -1.33
C PRO A 30 -67.63 -17.20 -0.23
N PHE A 31 -67.33 -17.00 1.09
CA PHE A 31 -68.24 -16.65 2.24
C PHE A 31 -67.70 -17.10 3.63
N PRO A 32 -68.15 -16.50 4.77
CA PRO A 32 -67.27 -15.89 5.80
C PRO A 32 -67.43 -16.44 7.25
N GLY A 33 -66.61 -15.91 8.17
CA GLY A 33 -66.76 -16.01 9.65
C GLY A 33 -66.14 -17.29 10.25
N THR A 34 -65.45 -17.31 11.39
CA THR A 34 -65.51 -16.49 12.61
C THR A 34 -64.25 -16.67 13.48
N ALA A 35 -63.74 -15.56 14.03
CA ALA A 35 -63.17 -15.33 15.39
C ALA A 35 -62.10 -16.28 16.04
N THR A 36 -60.86 -15.74 16.17
CA THR A 36 -59.92 -15.61 17.34
C THR A 36 -59.70 -16.74 18.38
N PRO A 37 -58.59 -16.74 19.21
CA PRO A 37 -57.28 -16.06 19.14
C PRO A 37 -56.04 -16.95 19.50
N GLY A 38 -54.84 -16.47 19.12
CA GLY A 38 -53.55 -16.48 19.85
C GLY A 38 -52.96 -17.76 20.47
N ALA A 39 -51.80 -18.20 19.95
CA ALA A 39 -50.69 -18.72 20.77
C ALA A 39 -49.36 -18.65 19.98
N THR A 40 -48.37 -18.11 20.68
CA THR A 40 -46.94 -17.92 20.41
C THR A 40 -46.22 -19.13 19.79
N GLY A 41 -45.47 -18.92 18.69
CA GLY A 41 -44.46 -19.86 18.18
C GLY A 41 -43.07 -19.48 18.72
N PRO A 42 -42.16 -20.46 18.96
CA PRO A 42 -40.85 -20.19 19.53
C PRO A 42 -39.87 -19.69 18.47
N ASP A 43 -39.10 -18.68 18.87
CA ASP A 43 -37.91 -18.16 18.21
C ASP A 43 -36.82 -19.24 18.12
N GLY A 44 -36.34 -19.48 16.90
CA GLY A 44 -35.10 -20.21 16.66
C GLY A 44 -33.95 -19.21 16.56
N ASN A 45 -33.42 -18.79 17.71
CA ASN A 45 -32.16 -18.06 17.79
C ASN A 45 -31.02 -19.10 17.83
N GLY A 46 -30.22 -19.18 16.77
CA GLY A 46 -28.95 -19.90 16.80
C GLY A 46 -27.98 -19.12 17.67
N GLY A 47 -27.66 -19.63 18.86
CA GLY A 47 -26.62 -19.05 19.70
C GLY A 47 -25.25 -19.29 19.05
N GLN A 48 -24.49 -18.23 18.81
CA GLN A 48 -23.03 -18.31 18.76
C GLN A 48 -22.56 -18.73 20.16
N GLU A 49 -21.89 -19.88 20.23
CA GLU A 49 -21.25 -20.38 21.45
C GLU A 49 -19.99 -19.55 21.70
N SER A 50 -19.95 -18.79 22.80
CA SER A 50 -18.77 -18.06 23.26
C SER A 50 -17.70 -19.05 23.74
N THR A 51 -16.47 -18.93 23.25
CA THR A 51 -15.31 -19.65 23.81
C THR A 51 -14.82 -18.94 25.08
N ASP A 52 -14.28 -19.69 26.05
CA ASP A 52 -13.88 -19.13 27.36
C ASP A 52 -12.65 -18.22 27.28
N LEU A 53 -11.88 -18.31 26.19
CA LEU A 53 -10.63 -17.58 25.98
C LEU A 53 -10.75 -16.48 24.93
N ALA A 54 -11.85 -16.38 24.16
CA ALA A 54 -11.99 -15.35 23.13
C ALA A 54 -11.85 -13.93 23.71
N GLY A 55 -11.11 -13.08 23.00
CA GLY A 55 -10.84 -11.70 23.37
C GLY A 55 -9.86 -11.54 24.54
N THR A 56 -8.97 -12.52 24.76
CA THR A 56 -7.98 -12.47 25.85
C THR A 56 -6.55 -12.48 25.32
N ALA A 57 -5.70 -11.63 25.90
CA ALA A 57 -4.28 -11.51 25.57
C ALA A 57 -3.39 -11.83 26.78
N TRP A 58 -2.26 -12.46 26.51
CA TRP A 58 -1.42 -13.11 27.51
C TRP A 58 0.07 -12.96 27.19
N ILE A 59 0.89 -12.70 28.21
CA ILE A 59 2.36 -12.65 28.11
C ILE A 59 2.92 -13.91 28.78
N LEU A 60 3.81 -14.61 28.08
CA LEU A 60 4.42 -15.84 28.58
C LEU A 60 5.29 -15.54 29.81
N SER A 61 5.11 -16.34 30.85
CA SER A 61 5.90 -16.26 32.08
C SER A 61 6.73 -17.52 32.34
N SER A 62 6.37 -18.65 31.72
CA SER A 62 7.13 -19.90 31.81
C SER A 62 6.87 -20.81 30.59
N LEU A 63 7.95 -21.31 29.98
CA LEU A 63 7.99 -22.34 28.94
C LEU A 63 8.60 -23.62 29.53
N ARG A 64 7.80 -24.67 29.75
CA ARG A 64 8.20 -25.95 30.37
C ARG A 64 9.01 -25.76 31.67
N GLY A 65 8.56 -24.82 32.51
CA GLY A 65 9.18 -24.51 33.80
C GLY A 65 10.41 -23.61 33.75
N GLN A 66 10.82 -23.12 32.56
CA GLN A 66 11.88 -22.12 32.41
C GLN A 66 11.27 -20.74 32.09
N PRO A 67 11.78 -19.64 32.68
CA PRO A 67 11.35 -18.30 32.29
C PRO A 67 11.80 -17.99 30.84
N PRO A 68 11.09 -17.11 30.12
CA PRO A 68 11.57 -16.60 28.83
C PRO A 68 12.95 -15.93 28.96
N LEU A 69 13.71 -15.94 27.87
CA LEU A 69 14.98 -15.24 27.73
C LEU A 69 14.77 -13.75 28.04
N GLU A 70 15.66 -13.22 28.88
CA GLU A 70 15.71 -11.80 29.22
C GLU A 70 15.83 -10.96 27.95
N GLY A 71 15.03 -9.89 27.84
CA GLY A 71 14.94 -9.07 26.63
C GLY A 71 14.07 -9.63 25.51
N THR A 72 13.40 -10.77 25.72
CA THR A 72 12.40 -11.28 24.76
C THR A 72 10.99 -11.21 25.35
N GLN A 73 9.99 -11.02 24.49
CA GLN A 73 8.59 -11.14 24.86
C GLN A 73 7.92 -12.20 23.98
N ILE A 74 7.19 -13.12 24.61
CA ILE A 74 6.32 -14.07 23.91
C ILE A 74 4.89 -13.77 24.32
N THR A 75 4.02 -13.59 23.34
CA THR A 75 2.60 -13.29 23.55
C THR A 75 1.71 -14.39 22.97
N LEU A 76 0.53 -14.54 23.57
CA LEU A 76 -0.54 -15.40 23.08
C LEU A 76 -1.85 -14.63 23.21
N GLU A 77 -2.52 -14.44 22.09
CA GLU A 77 -3.80 -13.79 22.01
C GLU A 77 -4.82 -14.75 21.39
N PHE A 78 -5.98 -14.83 22.04
CA PHE A 78 -7.14 -15.58 21.58
C PHE A 78 -8.17 -14.59 21.05
N GLN A 79 -8.49 -14.69 19.77
CA GLN A 79 -9.54 -13.92 19.10
C GLN A 79 -10.86 -14.72 19.15
N GLU A 80 -11.90 -14.38 18.38
CA GLU A 80 -13.14 -15.18 18.38
C GLU A 80 -12.93 -16.60 17.84
N GLU A 81 -12.20 -16.72 16.72
CA GLU A 81 -12.00 -17.98 15.97
C GLU A 81 -10.52 -18.36 15.81
N HIS A 82 -9.61 -17.39 15.95
CA HIS A 82 -8.18 -17.56 15.66
C HIS A 82 -7.32 -17.25 16.89
N LEU A 83 -6.06 -17.65 16.84
CA LEU A 83 -5.08 -17.26 17.85
C LEU A 83 -3.75 -16.92 17.19
N GLY A 84 -2.96 -16.09 17.87
CA GLY A 84 -1.67 -15.66 17.38
C GLY A 84 -0.88 -14.89 18.42
N GLY A 85 0.24 -14.33 18.01
CA GLY A 85 1.07 -13.48 18.85
C GLY A 85 2.50 -13.38 18.35
N LEU A 86 3.40 -12.99 19.25
CA LEU A 86 4.83 -12.93 19.04
C LEU A 86 5.49 -14.14 19.71
N ALA A 87 6.32 -14.88 18.99
CA ALA A 87 7.06 -16.03 19.50
C ALA A 87 8.52 -15.69 19.87
N GLY A 88 8.79 -14.42 20.21
CA GLY A 88 10.11 -13.91 20.55
C GLY A 88 10.75 -13.12 19.41
N CYS A 89 10.97 -13.74 18.25
CA CYS A 89 11.51 -13.07 17.06
C CYS A 89 10.44 -12.88 15.98
N ASN A 90 9.66 -13.93 15.70
CA ASN A 90 8.67 -14.00 14.66
C ASN A 90 7.25 -13.84 15.21
N SER A 91 6.38 -13.23 14.42
CA SER A 91 4.95 -13.34 14.66
C SER A 91 4.46 -14.71 14.20
N TYR A 92 3.42 -15.20 14.86
CA TYR A 92 2.75 -16.44 14.52
C TYR A 92 1.24 -16.28 14.61
N GLY A 93 0.53 -17.18 13.92
CA GLY A 93 -0.92 -17.27 13.98
C GLY A 93 -1.42 -18.61 13.48
N THR A 94 -2.70 -18.87 13.67
CA THR A 94 -3.38 -20.02 13.05
C THR A 94 -3.30 -19.91 11.52
N ALA A 95 -2.90 -20.99 10.85
CA ALA A 95 -2.83 -21.02 9.39
C ALA A 95 -4.24 -20.90 8.79
N SER A 96 -4.40 -20.14 7.70
CA SER A 96 -5.70 -19.81 7.11
C SER A 96 -6.54 -21.03 6.69
N ASP A 97 -5.91 -22.19 6.44
CA ASP A 97 -6.58 -23.43 6.04
C ASP A 97 -6.72 -24.45 7.19
N SER A 98 -6.39 -24.07 8.43
CA SER A 98 -6.30 -25.00 9.57
C SER A 98 -7.56 -25.08 10.44
N GLY A 99 -8.53 -24.19 10.18
CA GLY A 99 -9.76 -24.04 10.98
C GLY A 99 -9.53 -23.33 12.31
N ASP A 100 -10.61 -23.18 13.08
CA ASP A 100 -10.63 -22.37 14.29
C ASP A 100 -10.04 -23.12 15.49
N TYR A 101 -9.53 -22.38 16.48
CA TYR A 101 -9.23 -22.98 17.77
C TYR A 101 -10.52 -23.31 18.53
N GLN A 102 -10.46 -24.29 19.44
CA GLN A 102 -11.59 -24.62 20.32
C GLN A 102 -11.15 -24.50 21.77
N ALA A 103 -11.83 -23.65 22.55
CA ALA A 103 -11.60 -23.53 23.99
C ALA A 103 -12.93 -23.50 24.74
N GLN A 104 -13.27 -24.62 25.38
CA GLN A 104 -14.51 -24.75 26.15
C GLN A 104 -14.31 -25.74 27.30
N ASP A 105 -14.90 -25.45 28.46
CA ASP A 105 -14.93 -26.34 29.63
C ASP A 105 -13.53 -26.85 30.07
N GLY A 106 -12.49 -26.04 29.85
CA GLY A 106 -11.10 -26.38 30.19
C GLY A 106 -10.38 -27.25 29.13
N GLU A 107 -11.02 -27.60 28.03
CA GLU A 107 -10.42 -28.28 26.88
C GLU A 107 -9.92 -27.25 25.86
N LEU A 108 -8.69 -27.43 25.34
CA LEU A 108 -8.10 -26.56 24.33
C LEU A 108 -7.66 -27.38 23.11
N ARG A 109 -8.04 -26.95 21.92
CA ARG A 109 -7.51 -27.47 20.66
C ARG A 109 -6.97 -26.33 19.82
N ILE A 110 -5.65 -26.35 19.60
CA ILE A 110 -4.96 -25.39 18.76
C ILE A 110 -4.76 -26.00 17.37
N PRO A 111 -5.18 -25.30 16.29
CA PRO A 111 -4.99 -25.77 14.93
C PRO A 111 -3.55 -25.54 14.47
N THR A 112 -3.22 -25.88 13.22
CA THR A 112 -1.87 -25.71 12.70
C THR A 112 -1.46 -24.23 12.73
N LEU A 113 -0.29 -23.93 13.28
CA LEU A 113 0.27 -22.59 13.31
C LEU A 113 1.16 -22.33 12.09
N THR A 114 1.22 -21.07 11.67
CA THR A 114 2.20 -20.52 10.74
C THR A 114 2.95 -19.39 11.42
N SER A 115 4.17 -19.10 10.97
CA SER A 115 4.97 -17.98 11.47
C SER A 115 5.67 -17.26 10.34
N THR A 116 6.13 -16.03 10.61
CA THR A 116 7.16 -15.41 9.78
C THR A 116 8.49 -16.16 9.95
N LEU A 117 9.45 -15.89 9.06
CA LEU A 117 10.77 -16.55 9.04
C LEU A 117 11.92 -15.54 9.13
N MET A 118 11.76 -14.49 9.95
CA MET A 118 12.83 -13.58 10.33
C MET A 118 13.88 -14.30 11.16
N ALA A 119 15.14 -13.90 11.01
CA ALA A 119 16.26 -14.41 11.80
C ALA A 119 16.79 -13.28 12.69
N CYS A 120 16.50 -13.34 13.98
CA CYS A 120 17.01 -12.37 14.96
C CYS A 120 18.38 -12.82 15.48
N GLU A 121 19.36 -11.91 15.50
CA GLU A 121 20.72 -12.21 15.99
C GLU A 121 20.86 -12.10 17.51
N GLY A 122 19.91 -11.46 18.19
CA GLY A 122 19.92 -11.26 19.64
C GLY A 122 18.51 -11.21 20.23
N PRO A 123 18.37 -11.50 21.54
CA PRO A 123 19.39 -12.04 22.44
C PRO A 123 19.81 -13.48 22.05
N ALA A 124 21.00 -13.91 22.47
CA ALA A 124 21.52 -15.23 22.11
C ALA A 124 20.56 -16.35 22.53
N GLY A 125 20.15 -17.18 21.56
CA GLY A 125 19.16 -18.24 21.77
C GLY A 125 17.71 -17.84 21.50
N VAL A 126 17.43 -16.61 21.05
CA VAL A 126 16.05 -16.16 20.71
C VAL A 126 15.37 -17.08 19.69
N MET A 127 16.09 -17.51 18.66
CA MET A 127 15.55 -18.43 17.65
C MET A 127 15.31 -19.85 18.20
N ASP A 128 16.14 -20.31 19.14
CA ASP A 128 15.94 -21.61 19.79
C ASP A 128 14.71 -21.58 20.72
N GLN A 129 14.53 -20.46 21.45
CA GLN A 129 13.34 -20.25 22.28
C GLN A 129 12.06 -20.19 21.44
N GLU A 130 12.08 -19.45 20.33
CA GLU A 130 10.95 -19.38 19.41
C GLU A 130 10.54 -20.77 18.92
N ALA A 131 11.52 -21.54 18.42
CA ALA A 131 11.26 -22.89 17.95
C ALA A 131 10.70 -23.77 19.07
N ALA A 132 11.25 -23.67 20.29
CA ALA A 132 10.75 -24.42 21.45
C ALA A 132 9.32 -24.01 21.84
N TYR A 133 8.98 -22.72 21.75
CA TYR A 133 7.64 -22.23 22.01
C TYR A 133 6.64 -22.71 20.96
N LEU A 134 6.95 -22.54 19.67
CA LEU A 134 6.08 -22.94 18.55
C LEU A 134 5.92 -24.46 18.43
N ASP A 135 6.91 -25.26 18.87
CA ASP A 135 6.76 -26.71 19.01
C ASP A 135 5.90 -27.11 20.21
N THR A 136 5.92 -26.31 21.29
CA THR A 136 5.20 -26.61 22.54
C THR A 136 3.74 -26.18 22.52
N LEU A 137 3.42 -25.00 21.98
CA LEU A 137 2.06 -24.45 22.00
C LEU A 137 1.01 -25.41 21.40
N PRO A 138 1.22 -26.04 20.22
CA PRO A 138 0.25 -26.99 19.65
C PRO A 138 0.05 -28.28 20.45
N GLN A 139 0.89 -28.56 21.46
CA GLN A 139 0.76 -29.74 22.32
C GLN A 139 -0.28 -29.53 23.44
N ALA A 140 -0.76 -28.30 23.64
CA ALA A 140 -1.78 -28.00 24.64
C ALA A 140 -3.12 -28.66 24.28
N THR A 141 -3.66 -29.45 25.20
CA THR A 141 -4.98 -30.10 25.08
C THR A 141 -5.99 -29.60 26.12
N ALA A 142 -5.52 -28.88 27.14
CA ALA A 142 -6.35 -28.32 28.20
C ALA A 142 -5.81 -26.99 28.69
N TYR A 143 -6.67 -26.16 29.29
CA TYR A 143 -6.29 -24.91 29.93
C TYR A 143 -6.87 -24.80 31.34
N ARG A 144 -6.15 -24.09 32.21
CA ARG A 144 -6.63 -23.69 33.53
C ARG A 144 -6.48 -22.18 33.67
N LEU A 145 -7.58 -21.52 33.98
CA LEU A 145 -7.64 -20.08 34.19
C LEU A 145 -7.83 -19.79 35.69
N GLU A 146 -6.85 -19.14 36.31
CA GLU A 146 -6.91 -18.71 37.71
C GLU A 146 -6.59 -17.21 37.81
N GLY A 147 -7.63 -16.37 37.72
CA GLY A 147 -7.51 -14.90 37.76
C GLY A 147 -6.78 -14.36 36.52
N ASP A 148 -5.56 -13.88 36.74
CA ASP A 148 -4.69 -13.32 35.69
C ASP A 148 -3.60 -14.30 35.27
N VAL A 149 -3.74 -15.58 35.58
CA VAL A 149 -2.82 -16.64 35.17
C VAL A 149 -3.56 -17.63 34.27
N LEU A 150 -3.00 -17.85 33.09
CA LEU A 150 -3.42 -18.90 32.15
C LEU A 150 -2.35 -19.98 32.13
N GLU A 151 -2.73 -21.21 32.44
CA GLU A 151 -1.87 -22.38 32.31
C GLU A 151 -2.38 -23.28 31.18
N LEU A 152 -1.49 -23.68 30.29
CA LEU A 152 -1.79 -24.67 29.24
C LEU A 152 -1.16 -26.00 29.60
N GLN A 153 -1.94 -27.07 29.46
CA GLN A 153 -1.56 -28.43 29.82
C GLN A 153 -1.56 -29.35 28.61
N ASP A 154 -0.60 -30.27 28.57
CA ASP A 154 -0.56 -31.31 27.53
C ASP A 154 -1.51 -32.49 27.83
N ALA A 155 -1.54 -33.47 26.94
CA ALA A 155 -2.39 -34.67 27.07
C ALA A 155 -2.08 -35.54 28.31
N SER A 156 -0.94 -35.32 28.97
CA SER A 156 -0.59 -36.00 30.22
C SER A 156 -1.06 -35.25 31.48
N GLY A 157 -1.52 -34.00 31.32
CA GLY A 157 -1.90 -33.10 32.41
C GLY A 157 -0.72 -32.29 32.97
N GLU A 158 0.45 -32.30 32.32
CA GLU A 158 1.59 -31.47 32.70
C GLU A 158 1.40 -30.03 32.20
N THR A 159 1.66 -29.03 33.05
CA THR A 159 1.64 -27.62 32.64
C THR A 159 2.89 -27.31 31.81
N ILE A 160 2.67 -27.04 30.52
CA ILE A 160 3.74 -26.82 29.54
C ILE A 160 3.98 -25.33 29.25
N LEU A 161 2.97 -24.48 29.45
CA LEU A 161 3.07 -23.02 29.29
C LEU A 161 2.30 -22.35 30.42
N THR A 162 2.86 -21.28 30.98
CA THR A 162 2.17 -20.41 31.94
C THR A 162 2.27 -18.97 31.47
N PHE A 163 1.15 -18.31 31.36
CA PHE A 163 1.05 -16.91 30.96
C PHE A 163 0.43 -16.05 32.06
N ARG A 164 0.67 -14.75 31.97
CA ARG A 164 -0.03 -13.73 32.74
C ARG A 164 -0.89 -12.87 31.82
N ARG A 165 -2.05 -12.43 32.30
CA ARG A 165 -2.97 -11.58 31.55
C ARG A 165 -2.26 -10.29 31.16
N GLN A 166 -2.34 -9.94 29.88
CA GLN A 166 -1.97 -8.62 29.39
C GLN A 166 -3.09 -7.65 29.82
N GLY A 167 -2.77 -6.63 30.60
CA GLY A 167 -3.77 -5.78 31.24
C GLY A 167 -4.69 -5.10 30.23
N THR A 168 -5.99 -5.35 30.31
CA THR A 168 -7.02 -4.61 29.57
C THR A 168 -7.37 -3.34 30.34
N ALA A 169 -6.92 -2.18 29.88
CA ALA A 169 -7.34 -0.89 30.43
C ALA A 169 -8.68 -0.46 29.80
N GLY A 170 -9.77 -1.13 30.18
CA GLY A 170 -11.14 -0.69 29.85
C GLY A 170 -11.79 0.01 31.04
N GLY A 171 -12.06 1.32 30.94
CA GLY A 171 -12.84 2.02 31.96
C GLY A 171 -12.81 3.55 31.89
N SER A 172 -13.52 4.11 30.92
CA SER A 172 -13.94 5.52 30.90
C SER A 172 -14.48 5.96 32.27
N THR A 173 -13.84 6.96 32.88
CA THR A 173 -14.50 7.83 33.84
C THR A 173 -14.16 9.27 33.51
N GLU A 174 -15.17 10.02 33.07
CA GLU A 174 -15.15 11.48 33.08
C GLU A 174 -14.81 11.97 34.50
N GLY A 175 -13.60 12.51 34.64
CA GLY A 175 -13.09 13.10 35.86
C GLY A 175 -12.33 14.38 35.54
N ASN A 176 -13.06 15.49 35.54
CA ASN A 176 -12.51 16.84 35.41
C ASN A 176 -11.46 17.12 36.51
N GLY A 177 -10.19 17.29 36.12
CA GLY A 177 -9.10 17.75 36.95
C GLY A 177 -7.81 17.85 36.14
N GLY A 178 -7.39 19.08 35.82
CA GLY A 178 -6.28 19.35 34.91
C GLY A 178 -4.98 18.64 35.27
N GLN A 179 -4.45 17.93 34.29
CA GLN A 179 -3.08 17.45 34.24
C GLN A 179 -2.59 17.67 32.80
N GLU A 180 -1.42 18.28 32.65
CA GLU A 180 -0.84 18.69 31.38
C GLU A 180 -0.83 17.53 30.38
N SER A 181 -1.36 17.78 29.17
CA SER A 181 -1.40 16.84 28.06
C SER A 181 0.03 16.47 27.64
N THR A 182 0.41 15.22 27.92
CA THR A 182 1.60 14.55 27.36
C THR A 182 1.15 13.61 26.26
N ASP A 183 0.41 14.13 25.28
CA ASP A 183 -0.13 13.29 24.22
C ASP A 183 0.91 13.13 23.12
N LEU A 184 1.42 11.91 22.98
CA LEU A 184 2.28 11.55 21.84
C LEU A 184 1.43 11.37 20.58
N ALA A 185 0.10 11.26 20.66
CA ALA A 185 -0.75 11.10 19.49
C ALA A 185 -0.59 12.24 18.48
N GLY A 186 -0.53 11.86 17.20
CA GLY A 186 -0.33 12.77 16.07
C GLY A 186 1.08 13.36 15.99
N THR A 187 2.07 12.82 16.71
CA THR A 187 3.44 13.37 16.72
C THR A 187 4.42 12.47 15.97
N ALA A 188 5.29 13.09 15.17
CA ALA A 188 6.34 12.42 14.43
C ALA A 188 7.74 12.82 14.94
N TRP A 189 8.67 11.88 14.89
CA TRP A 189 9.96 11.97 15.56
C TRP A 189 11.06 11.37 14.69
N ILE A 190 12.20 12.06 14.59
CA ILE A 190 13.39 11.60 13.87
C ILE A 190 14.45 11.15 14.87
N LEU A 191 14.98 9.94 14.68
CA LEU A 191 15.99 9.37 15.56
C LEU A 191 17.29 10.17 15.47
N THR A 192 17.85 10.52 16.61
CA THR A 192 19.14 11.21 16.73
C THR A 192 20.19 10.37 17.45
N SER A 193 19.76 9.39 18.25
CA SER A 193 20.66 8.44 18.91
C SER A 193 19.99 7.09 19.15
N LEU A 194 20.69 6.02 18.78
CA LEU A 194 20.38 4.62 19.06
C LEU A 194 21.43 4.07 20.04
N ARG A 195 21.03 3.80 21.28
CA ARG A 195 21.91 3.32 22.37
C ARG A 195 23.20 4.16 22.50
N GLY A 196 23.04 5.48 22.41
CA GLY A 196 24.14 6.45 22.53
C GLY A 196 25.01 6.63 21.29
N GLN A 197 24.73 5.92 20.18
CA GLN A 197 25.39 6.12 18.89
C GLN A 197 24.48 6.91 17.94
N PRO A 198 25.01 7.84 17.13
CA PRO A 198 24.22 8.48 16.09
C PRO A 198 23.85 7.44 15.01
N PRO A 199 22.71 7.63 14.31
CA PRO A 199 22.41 6.86 13.10
C PRO A 199 23.54 6.91 12.07
N ILE A 200 23.65 5.85 11.27
CA ILE A 200 24.50 5.78 10.09
C ILE A 200 24.15 6.97 9.18
N ALA A 201 25.18 7.64 8.65
CA ALA A 201 24.99 8.74 7.71
C ALA A 201 24.11 8.31 6.53
N ASP A 202 23.28 9.22 6.04
CA ASP A 202 22.35 8.99 4.93
C ASP A 202 21.29 7.90 5.20
N THR A 203 21.08 7.54 6.48
CA THR A 203 19.91 6.79 6.91
C THR A 203 18.95 7.70 7.66
N HIS A 204 17.66 7.43 7.51
CA HIS A 204 16.60 8.13 8.20
C HIS A 204 15.80 7.10 9.02
N LEU A 205 15.65 7.34 10.31
CA LEU A 205 14.80 6.51 11.16
C LEU A 205 13.78 7.41 11.82
N ALA A 206 12.52 7.05 11.68
CA ALA A 206 11.40 7.82 12.14
C ALA A 206 10.47 6.97 13.00
N LEU A 207 9.82 7.61 13.95
CA LEU A 207 8.74 7.08 14.75
C LEU A 207 7.59 8.09 14.75
N GLU A 208 6.43 7.63 14.35
CA GLU A 208 5.18 8.38 14.39
C GLU A 208 4.23 7.67 15.34
N PHE A 209 3.66 8.44 16.25
CA PHE A 209 2.55 8.02 17.08
C PHE A 209 1.27 8.53 16.41
N THR A 210 0.52 7.62 15.81
CA THR A 210 -0.80 7.90 15.24
C THR A 210 -1.85 7.94 16.35
N GLU A 211 -3.13 8.16 16.03
CA GLU A 211 -4.20 8.03 17.05
C GLU A 211 -4.26 6.61 17.63
N ASN A 212 -4.10 5.58 16.78
CA ASN A 212 -4.42 4.19 17.14
C ASN A 212 -3.20 3.24 17.07
N GLY A 213 -1.98 3.78 17.13
CA GLY A 213 -0.79 2.97 16.93
C GLY A 213 0.49 3.75 16.72
N ALA A 214 1.58 3.02 16.45
CA ALA A 214 2.86 3.59 16.09
C ALA A 214 3.30 3.08 14.72
N ALA A 215 3.91 3.93 13.93
CA ALA A 215 4.45 3.60 12.61
C ALA A 215 5.74 4.36 12.36
N GLY A 216 6.40 4.07 11.24
CA GLY A 216 7.55 4.85 10.83
C GLY A 216 8.43 4.13 9.84
N PHE A 217 9.67 4.60 9.77
CA PHE A 217 10.69 4.08 8.88
C PHE A 217 11.92 3.69 9.69
N ALA A 218 12.47 2.51 9.44
CA ALA A 218 13.57 1.93 10.21
C ALA A 218 14.92 1.99 9.46
N GLY A 219 15.00 2.79 8.40
CA GLY A 219 16.20 3.00 7.58
C GLY A 219 16.21 2.24 6.26
N CYS A 220 15.63 1.04 6.21
CA CYS A 220 15.41 0.29 4.96
C CYS A 220 13.94 -0.08 4.78
N ASN A 221 13.27 -0.47 5.87
CA ASN A 221 11.89 -0.90 5.89
C ASN A 221 10.97 0.10 6.59
N SER A 222 9.73 0.16 6.13
CA SER A 222 8.67 0.78 6.90
C SER A 222 8.13 -0.20 7.93
N PHE A 223 7.63 0.32 9.04
CA PHE A 223 6.97 -0.46 10.08
C PHE A 223 5.69 0.24 10.54
N GLY A 224 4.81 -0.54 11.16
CA GLY A 224 3.56 -0.06 11.72
C GLY A 224 3.01 -1.03 12.75
N SER A 225 2.12 -0.55 13.61
CA SER A 225 1.27 -1.39 14.45
C SER A 225 0.67 -2.49 13.58
N ALA A 226 0.83 -3.74 14.01
CA ALA A 226 0.20 -4.87 13.34
C ALA A 226 -1.31 -4.64 13.32
N ARG A 227 -1.87 -4.45 12.11
CA ARG A 227 -3.32 -4.32 11.92
C ARG A 227 -3.93 -5.71 11.92
N ASP A 228 -4.45 -6.13 13.07
CA ASP A 228 -5.47 -7.18 13.09
C ASP A 228 -6.84 -6.51 12.96
N ALA A 229 -7.69 -7.03 12.08
CA ALA A 229 -8.98 -6.42 11.71
C ALA A 229 -9.99 -6.34 12.88
N GLN A 230 -9.66 -6.89 14.05
CA GLN A 230 -10.55 -6.94 15.21
C GLN A 230 -9.95 -6.45 16.54
N VAL A 231 -8.69 -5.98 16.57
CA VAL A 231 -8.06 -5.48 17.80
C VAL A 231 -7.41 -4.13 17.54
N GLU A 232 -7.94 -3.09 18.20
CA GLU A 232 -7.28 -1.78 18.33
C GLU A 232 -6.04 -1.99 19.22
N SER A 233 -4.90 -2.27 18.58
CA SER A 233 -3.60 -2.35 19.26
C SER A 233 -3.03 -0.94 19.44
N GLU A 234 -3.62 -0.21 20.37
CA GLU A 234 -3.18 1.13 20.76
C GLU A 234 -1.91 1.06 21.61
N TYR A 235 -1.06 2.09 21.50
CA TYR A 235 0.04 2.27 22.44
C TYR A 235 -0.50 2.90 23.73
N VAL A 236 0.10 2.54 24.87
CA VAL A 236 -0.30 3.08 26.17
C VAL A 236 0.73 4.11 26.61
N VAL A 237 0.27 5.33 26.90
CA VAL A 237 1.08 6.42 27.45
C VAL A 237 0.44 6.89 28.75
N SER A 238 1.10 6.66 29.88
CA SER A 238 0.59 7.11 31.18
C SER A 238 1.70 7.34 32.18
N GLY A 239 1.81 8.56 32.71
CA GLY A 239 2.74 8.86 33.81
C GLY A 239 4.22 8.55 33.54
N GLY A 240 4.65 8.61 32.28
CA GLY A 240 6.02 8.27 31.85
C GLY A 240 6.21 6.81 31.42
N GLU A 241 5.19 5.96 31.55
CA GLU A 241 5.16 4.61 30.98
C GLU A 241 4.80 4.67 29.49
N LEU A 242 5.48 3.84 28.69
CA LEU A 242 5.19 3.64 27.27
C LEU A 242 5.10 2.14 27.00
N VAL A 243 3.99 1.70 26.42
CA VAL A 243 3.86 0.34 25.86
C VAL A 243 3.52 0.48 24.39
N LEU A 244 4.43 0.07 23.52
CA LEU A 244 4.17 0.00 22.08
C LEU A 244 3.42 -1.31 21.74
N PRO A 245 2.47 -1.25 20.80
CA PRO A 245 1.84 -2.45 20.27
C PRO A 245 2.84 -3.31 19.48
N PRO A 246 2.50 -4.57 19.16
CA PRO A 246 3.29 -5.37 18.23
C PRO A 246 3.50 -4.62 16.91
N LEU A 247 4.76 -4.44 16.52
CA LEU A 247 5.14 -3.77 15.28
C LEU A 247 5.42 -4.81 14.19
N ALA A 248 4.81 -4.63 13.03
CA ALA A 248 5.13 -5.35 11.81
C ALA A 248 5.98 -4.45 10.90
N GLN A 249 6.89 -5.03 10.13
CA GLN A 249 7.75 -4.30 9.19
C GLN A 249 7.73 -4.94 7.80
N THR A 250 8.05 -4.14 6.78
CA THR A 250 8.39 -4.68 5.46
C THR A 250 9.71 -5.45 5.51
N LEU A 251 9.98 -6.29 4.50
CA LEU A 251 11.16 -7.17 4.44
C LEU A 251 11.99 -6.92 3.17
N ILE A 252 12.24 -5.65 2.87
CA ILE A 252 13.21 -5.19 1.88
C ILE A 252 14.62 -5.43 2.44
N LEU A 253 15.53 -5.88 1.58
CA LEU A 253 16.94 -6.05 1.91
C LEU A 253 17.74 -4.91 1.28
N CYS A 254 18.26 -4.01 2.10
CA CYS A 254 19.14 -2.94 1.67
C CYS A 254 20.61 -3.32 1.88
N SER A 255 21.45 -3.07 0.89
CA SER A 255 22.91 -3.30 0.98
C SER A 255 23.70 -2.04 1.27
N GLU A 256 23.09 -0.87 1.11
CA GLU A 256 23.71 0.44 1.31
C GLU A 256 22.78 1.35 2.12
N PRO A 257 23.32 2.22 2.99
CA PRO A 257 24.74 2.25 3.40
C PRO A 257 25.15 0.99 4.19
N GLU A 258 26.46 0.73 4.28
CA GLU A 258 26.98 -0.45 5.01
C GLU A 258 26.48 -0.44 6.46
N GLY A 259 25.91 -1.57 6.91
CA GLY A 259 25.33 -1.72 8.25
C GLY A 259 23.87 -1.28 8.38
N VAL A 260 23.19 -0.84 7.31
CA VAL A 260 21.79 -0.39 7.36
C VAL A 260 20.84 -1.44 7.95
N MET A 261 21.00 -2.72 7.60
CA MET A 261 20.16 -3.80 8.13
C MET A 261 20.43 -4.07 9.62
N ASP A 262 21.69 -3.97 10.06
CA ASP A 262 22.04 -4.18 11.47
C ASP A 262 21.47 -3.04 12.33
N GLN A 263 21.53 -1.81 11.82
CA GLN A 263 20.92 -0.65 12.47
C GLN A 263 19.40 -0.78 12.54
N GLU A 264 18.74 -1.17 11.44
CA GLU A 264 17.29 -1.40 11.41
C GLU A 264 16.88 -2.42 12.48
N ASN A 265 17.58 -3.56 12.53
CA ASN A 265 17.31 -4.60 13.52
C ASN A 265 17.50 -4.09 14.96
N ALA A 266 18.58 -3.34 15.21
CA ALA A 266 18.86 -2.76 16.52
C ALA A 266 17.83 -1.70 16.93
N TYR A 267 17.32 -0.91 15.97
CA TYR A 267 16.26 0.08 16.18
C TYR A 267 14.94 -0.60 16.51
N MET A 268 14.52 -1.59 15.72
CA MET A 268 13.28 -2.33 15.96
C MET A 268 13.31 -3.09 17.29
N GLU A 269 14.46 -3.65 17.66
CA GLU A 269 14.64 -4.27 18.97
C GLU A 269 14.57 -3.24 20.12
N ALA A 270 15.18 -2.07 19.95
CA ALA A 270 15.08 -1.00 20.95
C ALA A 270 13.63 -0.49 21.12
N LEU A 271 12.85 -0.40 20.04
CA LEU A 271 11.42 -0.07 20.15
C LEU A 271 10.65 -1.12 20.96
N ARG A 272 10.90 -2.42 20.76
CA ARG A 272 10.26 -3.50 21.54
C ARG A 272 10.65 -3.50 23.02
N GLN A 273 11.87 -3.06 23.34
CA GLN A 273 12.37 -2.99 24.71
C GLN A 273 11.93 -1.73 25.46
N ALA A 274 11.39 -0.72 24.76
CA ALA A 274 10.97 0.52 25.39
C ALA A 274 9.75 0.29 26.31
N THR A 275 9.90 0.64 27.58
CA THR A 275 8.85 0.54 28.61
C THR A 275 8.49 1.89 29.22
N ALA A 276 9.31 2.92 28.98
CA ALA A 276 9.12 4.26 29.51
C ALA A 276 9.56 5.31 28.50
N TYR A 277 9.07 6.53 28.68
CA TYR A 277 9.44 7.67 27.87
C TYR A 277 9.70 8.92 28.73
N ARG A 278 10.54 9.82 28.22
CA ARG A 278 10.76 11.15 28.75
C ARG A 278 10.66 12.16 27.61
N LEU A 279 9.78 13.15 27.80
CA LEU A 279 9.57 14.22 26.83
C LEU A 279 10.08 15.54 27.42
N GLU A 280 11.08 16.14 26.78
CA GLU A 280 11.67 17.44 27.16
C GLU A 280 11.64 18.38 25.95
N GLY A 281 10.54 19.13 25.80
CA GLY A 281 10.33 20.01 24.64
C GLY A 281 10.20 19.19 23.36
N ASP A 282 11.14 19.39 22.43
CA ASP A 282 11.19 18.69 21.15
C ASP A 282 12.12 17.47 21.17
N VAL A 283 12.50 16.99 22.36
CA VAL A 283 13.31 15.79 22.53
C VAL A 283 12.48 14.71 23.20
N LEU A 284 12.32 13.57 22.52
CA LEU A 284 11.70 12.36 23.06
C LEU A 284 12.79 11.33 23.32
N GLU A 285 12.85 10.82 24.53
CA GLU A 285 13.70 9.70 24.91
C GLU A 285 12.86 8.49 25.27
N LEU A 286 13.22 7.32 24.76
CA LEU A 286 12.64 6.05 25.17
C LEU A 286 13.64 5.26 26.02
N GLN A 287 13.12 4.66 27.09
CA GLN A 287 13.89 3.96 28.11
C GLN A 287 13.45 2.51 28.23
N ASP A 288 14.40 1.63 28.51
CA ASP A 288 14.13 0.22 28.81
C ASP A 288 13.67 0.01 30.26
N GLU A 289 13.43 -1.25 30.65
CA GLU A 289 13.00 -1.63 32.00
C GLU A 289 14.05 -1.27 33.07
N ALA A 290 15.33 -1.16 32.69
CA ALA A 290 16.40 -0.74 33.59
C ALA A 290 16.48 0.79 33.77
N GLY A 291 15.72 1.56 32.98
CA GLY A 291 15.73 3.02 32.94
C GLY A 291 16.90 3.60 32.13
N GLU A 292 17.56 2.80 31.29
CA GLU A 292 18.57 3.29 30.37
C GLU A 292 17.90 3.91 29.13
N THR A 293 18.39 5.08 28.69
CA THR A 293 17.91 5.71 27.45
C THR A 293 18.48 4.96 26.24
N ILE A 294 17.62 4.24 25.54
CA ILE A 294 17.98 3.39 24.40
C ILE A 294 17.69 4.06 23.06
N LEU A 295 16.76 5.02 23.02
CA LEU A 295 16.44 5.81 21.84
C LEU A 295 16.28 7.28 22.22
N THR A 296 16.81 8.17 21.40
CA THR A 296 16.60 9.62 21.51
C THR A 296 16.18 10.17 20.17
N PHE A 297 15.09 10.91 20.16
CA PHE A 297 14.50 11.50 18.97
C PHE A 297 14.39 13.02 19.10
N GLN A 298 14.41 13.67 17.94
CA GLN A 298 14.05 15.06 17.76
C GLN A 298 12.67 15.13 17.11
N ARG A 299 11.80 16.03 17.58
CA ARG A 299 10.48 16.26 16.98
C ARG A 299 10.64 16.62 15.51
N GLN A 300 9.92 15.92 14.65
CA GLN A 300 9.84 16.22 13.23
C GLN A 300 9.07 17.53 13.04
N GLU A 301 9.53 18.38 12.12
CA GLU A 301 8.82 19.61 11.77
C GLU A 301 7.42 19.28 11.23
N GLU A 302 6.39 19.84 11.85
CA GLU A 302 5.01 19.78 11.36
C GLU A 302 4.82 20.81 10.24
N LEU A 303 4.36 20.32 9.08
CA LEU A 303 4.10 21.14 7.91
C LEU A 303 2.60 21.31 7.72
N SER A 304 2.15 22.56 7.61
CA SER A 304 0.77 22.83 7.19
C SER A 304 0.68 22.62 5.68
N MET A 305 0.06 21.51 5.30
CA MET A 305 -0.19 21.14 3.91
C MET A 305 -1.56 21.66 3.47
N ASP A 306 -1.64 22.21 2.25
CA ASP A 306 -2.91 22.53 1.58
C ASP A 306 -3.06 21.64 0.33
N PRO A 307 -3.62 20.42 0.49
CA PRO A 307 -3.82 19.48 -0.62
C PRO A 307 -4.61 20.07 -1.79
N GLY A 308 -5.59 20.93 -1.50
CA GLY A 308 -6.45 21.56 -2.51
C GLY A 308 -5.72 22.56 -3.42
N ALA A 309 -4.49 22.92 -3.08
CA ALA A 309 -3.63 23.76 -3.91
C ALA A 309 -2.81 22.97 -4.95
N LEU A 310 -2.80 21.63 -4.89
CA LEU A 310 -2.04 20.79 -5.82
C LEU A 310 -2.71 20.64 -7.21
N PRO A 311 -4.00 20.29 -7.33
CA PRO A 311 -4.61 20.01 -8.63
C PRO A 311 -4.51 21.16 -9.63
N GLY A 312 -4.22 20.83 -10.89
CA GLY A 312 -4.05 21.80 -11.97
C GLY A 312 -2.70 22.53 -11.98
N THR A 313 -1.77 22.19 -11.07
CA THR A 313 -0.43 22.78 -11.03
C THR A 313 0.57 21.96 -11.83
N ALA A 314 1.63 22.61 -12.31
CA ALA A 314 2.74 21.98 -13.03
C ALA A 314 4.07 22.57 -12.58
N TRP A 315 5.05 21.70 -12.39
CA TRP A 315 6.28 21.98 -11.68
C TRP A 315 7.48 21.41 -12.44
N ARG A 316 8.61 22.11 -12.39
CA ARG A 316 9.92 21.68 -12.88
C ARG A 316 10.85 21.43 -11.70
N LEU A 317 11.49 20.26 -11.68
CA LEU A 317 12.47 19.91 -10.66
C LEU A 317 13.73 20.78 -10.83
N VAL A 318 14.21 21.37 -9.74
CA VAL A 318 15.45 22.15 -9.70
C VAL A 318 16.52 21.53 -8.81
N SER A 319 16.12 20.66 -7.87
CA SER A 319 17.03 19.92 -6.99
C SER A 319 16.43 18.57 -6.62
N LEU A 320 17.23 17.51 -6.76
CA LEU A 320 16.97 16.15 -6.28
C LEU A 320 18.00 15.84 -5.20
N ASP A 321 17.57 15.85 -3.95
CA ASP A 321 18.41 15.61 -2.77
C ASP A 321 19.70 16.46 -2.76
N GLY A 322 19.53 17.76 -2.96
CA GLY A 322 20.61 18.74 -3.07
C GLY A 322 21.42 18.71 -4.38
N GLN A 323 21.17 17.76 -5.28
CA GLN A 323 21.82 17.68 -6.59
C GLN A 323 20.94 18.33 -7.67
N SER A 324 21.54 19.15 -8.53
CA SER A 324 20.82 19.66 -9.70
C SER A 324 20.55 18.53 -10.72
N PRO A 325 19.43 18.59 -11.47
CA PRO A 325 19.20 17.70 -12.60
C PRO A 325 20.38 17.68 -13.58
N VAL A 326 20.60 16.53 -14.19
CA VAL A 326 21.59 16.32 -15.26
C VAL A 326 21.36 17.33 -16.39
N ASP A 327 22.45 17.95 -16.85
CA ASP A 327 22.40 18.95 -17.92
C ASP A 327 21.61 18.46 -19.15
N GLY A 328 20.65 19.26 -19.60
CA GLY A 328 19.79 18.93 -20.74
C GLY A 328 18.66 17.96 -20.43
N SER A 329 18.59 17.43 -19.21
CA SER A 329 17.43 16.73 -18.68
C SER A 329 16.42 17.74 -18.14
N THR A 330 15.14 17.40 -18.18
CA THR A 330 14.08 18.19 -17.55
C THR A 330 13.17 17.21 -16.84
N LEU A 331 13.05 17.33 -15.52
CA LEU A 331 12.06 16.54 -14.78
C LEU A 331 10.89 17.43 -14.41
N THR A 332 9.68 16.94 -14.62
CA THR A 332 8.45 17.70 -14.35
C THR A 332 7.45 16.85 -13.59
N LEU A 333 6.67 17.49 -12.74
CA LEU A 333 5.52 16.91 -12.06
C LEU A 333 4.32 17.84 -12.27
N ALA A 334 3.22 17.30 -12.77
CA ALA A 334 1.95 18.02 -12.92
C ALA A 334 0.85 17.24 -12.21
N PHE A 335 0.08 17.92 -11.36
CA PHE A 335 -1.09 17.35 -10.71
C PHE A 335 -2.28 17.61 -11.61
N HIS A 336 -2.90 16.56 -12.15
CA HIS A 336 -3.97 16.68 -13.13
C HIS A 336 -5.28 17.04 -12.45
N ASP A 337 -5.59 16.28 -11.41
CA ASP A 337 -6.80 16.31 -10.59
C ASP A 337 -6.45 15.84 -9.17
N GLU A 338 -7.43 15.65 -8.28
CA GLU A 338 -7.22 15.25 -6.88
C GLU A 338 -6.59 13.86 -6.68
N HIS A 339 -6.51 13.03 -7.72
CA HIS A 339 -6.12 11.62 -7.62
C HIS A 339 -4.96 11.24 -8.53
N ARG A 340 -4.68 12.04 -9.55
CA ARG A 340 -3.72 11.70 -10.59
C ARG A 340 -2.74 12.82 -10.82
N ALA A 341 -1.49 12.44 -10.96
CA ALA A 341 -0.40 13.31 -11.38
C ALA A 341 0.41 12.61 -12.47
N GLY A 342 1.33 13.32 -13.10
CA GLY A 342 2.19 12.77 -14.13
C GLY A 342 3.27 13.75 -14.53
N GLY A 343 4.08 13.37 -15.50
CA GLY A 343 5.10 14.26 -16.02
C GLY A 343 6.22 13.52 -16.71
N HIS A 344 7.38 14.17 -16.78
CA HIS A 344 8.57 13.66 -17.45
C HIS A 344 9.65 13.40 -16.41
N ALA A 345 10.22 12.19 -16.36
CA ALA A 345 11.28 11.81 -15.42
C ALA A 345 12.68 12.08 -16.01
N GLY A 346 12.78 13.01 -16.96
CA GLY A 346 14.02 13.35 -17.65
C GLY A 346 14.36 12.43 -18.82
N CYS A 347 13.98 11.16 -18.73
CA CYS A 347 14.01 10.21 -19.83
C CYS A 347 12.58 9.92 -20.31
N ARG A 348 11.78 9.18 -19.53
CA ARG A 348 10.43 8.80 -19.93
C ARG A 348 9.36 9.65 -19.27
N ASP A 349 8.22 9.71 -19.93
CA ASP A 349 6.98 10.18 -19.34
C ASP A 349 6.46 9.17 -18.31
N TYR A 350 5.67 9.62 -17.35
CA TYR A 350 5.08 8.78 -16.31
C TYR A 350 3.71 9.32 -15.86
N VAL A 351 2.95 8.46 -15.22
CA VAL A 351 1.67 8.77 -14.56
C VAL A 351 1.67 8.19 -13.15
N LEU A 352 1.05 8.91 -12.22
CA LEU A 352 0.96 8.60 -10.80
C LEU A 352 -0.50 8.55 -10.35
N GLY A 353 -0.78 7.67 -9.39
CA GLY A 353 -1.93 7.78 -8.50
C GLY A 353 -1.46 8.35 -7.17
N TYR A 354 -2.15 9.35 -6.64
CA TYR A 354 -1.78 9.98 -5.37
C TYR A 354 -2.98 10.27 -4.48
N ARG A 355 -2.69 10.39 -3.18
CA ARG A 355 -3.62 10.88 -2.16
C ARG A 355 -2.91 11.95 -1.35
N ALA A 356 -3.59 13.06 -1.11
CA ALA A 356 -3.10 14.13 -0.25
C ALA A 356 -4.19 14.51 0.76
N GLY A 357 -3.80 14.74 2.01
CA GLY A 357 -4.68 15.09 3.12
C GLY A 357 -3.92 15.76 4.26
N GLU A 358 -4.57 15.90 5.41
CA GLU A 358 -3.92 16.37 6.65
C GLU A 358 -2.82 15.40 7.10
N ASP A 359 -3.02 14.09 6.84
CA ASP A 359 -2.10 13.01 7.20
C ASP A 359 -0.88 12.88 6.28
N GLY A 360 -0.79 13.67 5.19
CA GLY A 360 0.34 13.61 4.26
C GLY A 360 -0.04 13.49 2.78
N LEU A 361 0.99 13.32 1.95
CA LEU A 361 0.95 13.08 0.51
C LEU A 361 1.58 11.72 0.23
N ASN A 362 0.85 10.82 -0.42
CA ASN A 362 1.33 9.49 -0.79
C ASN A 362 1.10 9.24 -2.29
N PHE A 363 2.17 8.83 -2.99
CA PHE A 363 2.08 8.31 -4.35
C PHE A 363 2.00 6.78 -4.33
N TYR A 364 0.78 6.26 -4.29
CA TYR A 364 0.53 4.82 -4.13
C TYR A 364 0.67 4.03 -5.45
N TYR A 365 0.78 4.73 -6.58
CA TYR A 365 0.92 4.12 -7.89
C TYR A 365 1.85 4.94 -8.78
N THR A 366 2.73 4.27 -9.52
CA THR A 366 3.58 4.87 -10.55
C THR A 366 3.65 3.94 -11.75
N ALA A 367 3.43 4.49 -12.94
CA ALA A 367 3.67 3.78 -14.19
C ALA A 367 4.44 4.65 -15.18
N MET A 368 5.51 4.08 -15.74
CA MET A 368 6.28 4.70 -16.80
C MET A 368 5.56 4.52 -18.14
N MET A 369 5.64 5.54 -18.98
CA MET A 369 5.00 5.59 -20.30
C MET A 369 6.06 5.78 -21.39
N GLY A 370 5.80 5.16 -22.53
CA GLY A 370 6.69 5.22 -23.69
C GLY A 370 7.92 4.33 -23.57
N HIS A 371 8.68 4.28 -24.66
CA HIS A 371 9.84 3.43 -24.78
C HIS A 371 11.04 3.95 -23.98
N VAL A 372 11.94 3.04 -23.59
CA VAL A 372 13.23 3.40 -22.97
C VAL A 372 13.97 4.39 -23.87
N CYS A 373 14.40 5.50 -23.29
CA CYS A 373 15.04 6.56 -24.06
C CYS A 373 16.40 6.12 -24.56
N ILE A 374 16.68 6.50 -25.80
CA ILE A 374 18.02 6.47 -26.35
C ILE A 374 18.47 7.93 -26.38
N ALA A 375 19.01 8.42 -25.26
CA ALA A 375 19.53 9.78 -25.22
C ALA A 375 20.71 9.93 -26.19
N PRO A 376 20.82 11.08 -26.87
CA PRO A 376 21.99 11.38 -27.70
C PRO A 376 23.23 11.46 -26.82
N GLY A 377 24.31 10.80 -27.22
CA GLY A 377 25.56 10.79 -26.46
C GLY A 377 26.17 9.40 -26.35
N THR A 378 26.98 9.22 -25.32
CA THR A 378 27.63 7.95 -24.99
C THR A 378 26.71 7.06 -24.16
N GLN A 379 27.06 5.76 -24.01
CA GLN A 379 26.36 4.87 -23.09
C GLN A 379 26.36 5.42 -21.65
N GLU A 380 27.43 6.09 -21.25
CA GLU A 380 27.53 6.68 -19.91
C GLU A 380 26.53 7.82 -19.70
N ASP A 381 26.24 8.60 -20.74
CA ASP A 381 25.22 9.67 -20.71
C ASP A 381 23.82 9.06 -20.57
N GLN A 382 23.55 7.97 -21.29
CA GLN A 382 22.29 7.23 -21.19
C GLN A 382 22.10 6.61 -19.80
N ASP A 383 23.13 5.93 -19.28
CA ASP A 383 23.08 5.30 -17.97
C ASP A 383 22.88 6.36 -16.86
N ARG A 384 23.40 7.57 -17.05
CA ARG A 384 23.21 8.68 -16.10
C ARG A 384 21.77 9.16 -16.06
N LEU A 385 21.13 9.32 -17.22
CA LEU A 385 19.71 9.72 -17.31
C LEU A 385 18.79 8.63 -16.75
N LEU A 386 19.08 7.35 -17.03
CA LEU A 386 18.33 6.23 -16.47
C LEU A 386 18.49 6.12 -14.95
N ARG A 387 19.70 6.33 -14.42
CA ARG A 387 19.90 6.40 -12.96
C ARG A 387 19.12 7.55 -12.35
N GLN A 388 19.16 8.74 -12.94
CA GLN A 388 18.39 9.89 -12.45
C GLN A 388 16.89 9.63 -12.49
N GLU A 389 16.35 9.06 -13.58
CA GLU A 389 14.94 8.65 -13.66
C GLU A 389 14.59 7.73 -12.49
N GLY A 390 15.39 6.68 -12.27
CA GLY A 390 15.21 5.74 -11.16
C GLY A 390 15.20 6.44 -9.81
N THR A 391 16.24 7.24 -9.50
CA THR A 391 16.34 7.99 -8.24
C THR A 391 15.16 8.94 -8.04
N PHE A 392 14.74 9.65 -9.09
CA PHE A 392 13.61 10.57 -9.03
C PHE A 392 12.29 9.83 -8.75
N THR A 393 11.99 8.77 -9.50
CA THR A 393 10.73 8.02 -9.32
C THR A 393 10.69 7.25 -8.00
N ASP A 394 11.85 6.76 -7.53
CA ASP A 394 11.96 6.11 -6.23
C ASP A 394 11.69 7.12 -5.11
N ALA A 395 12.36 8.29 -5.13
CA ALA A 395 12.12 9.34 -4.14
C ALA A 395 10.66 9.88 -4.15
N LEU A 396 10.02 9.96 -5.32
CA LEU A 396 8.58 10.22 -5.41
C LEU A 396 7.75 9.16 -4.68
N SER A 397 8.04 7.87 -4.89
CA SER A 397 7.28 6.78 -4.26
C SER A 397 7.36 6.74 -2.72
N TRP A 398 8.42 7.32 -2.15
CA TRP A 398 8.62 7.44 -0.70
C TRP A 398 8.21 8.80 -0.13
N THR A 399 7.69 9.71 -0.95
CA THR A 399 7.18 11.00 -0.49
C THR A 399 6.02 10.79 0.48
N ASP A 400 6.07 11.47 1.63
CA ASP A 400 5.01 11.48 2.64
C ASP A 400 4.45 12.89 2.90
N ARG A 401 5.21 13.93 2.56
CA ARG A 401 4.90 15.31 2.91
C ARG A 401 5.30 16.26 1.79
N PHE A 402 4.71 17.45 1.82
CA PHE A 402 5.11 18.53 0.94
C PHE A 402 5.06 19.89 1.64
N ARG A 403 5.80 20.84 1.07
CA ARG A 403 5.77 22.25 1.45
C ARG A 403 5.52 23.07 0.19
N LEU A 404 4.46 23.86 0.20
CA LEU A 404 4.15 24.82 -0.85
C LEU A 404 4.49 26.23 -0.33
N ALA A 405 5.26 27.00 -1.10
CA ALA A 405 5.49 28.40 -0.76
C ALA A 405 4.18 29.19 -0.85
N GLU A 406 3.93 30.12 0.09
CA GLU A 406 2.70 30.92 0.13
C GLU A 406 2.46 31.74 -1.15
N ASP A 407 3.53 32.13 -1.84
CA ASP A 407 3.50 32.85 -3.12
C ASP A 407 3.46 31.93 -4.35
N GLY A 408 3.42 30.61 -4.13
CA GLY A 408 3.46 29.59 -5.17
C GLY A 408 4.81 29.48 -5.88
N SER A 409 5.89 30.07 -5.37
CA SER A 409 7.20 30.09 -6.05
C SER A 409 7.97 28.78 -5.98
N SER A 410 7.61 27.87 -5.07
CA SER A 410 8.24 26.55 -4.97
C SER A 410 7.30 25.50 -4.38
N LEU A 411 7.49 24.28 -4.84
CA LEU A 411 6.97 23.06 -4.23
C LEU A 411 8.16 22.23 -3.78
N GLU A 412 8.18 21.81 -2.52
CA GLU A 412 9.15 20.86 -2.01
C GLU A 412 8.43 19.59 -1.58
N LEU A 413 8.86 18.43 -2.09
CA LEU A 413 8.41 17.12 -1.64
C LEU A 413 9.46 16.51 -0.72
N LEU A 414 9.01 15.91 0.38
CA LEU A 414 9.87 15.31 1.39
C LEU A 414 9.52 13.82 1.52
N SER A 415 10.54 12.97 1.54
CA SER A 415 10.37 11.53 1.66
C SER A 415 10.54 11.03 3.10
N GLN A 416 9.96 9.86 3.38
CA GLN A 416 10.17 9.14 4.65
C GLN A 416 11.62 8.70 4.85
N ARG A 417 12.43 8.70 3.78
CA ARG A 417 13.86 8.37 3.81
C ARG A 417 14.75 9.62 3.96
N GLY A 418 14.14 10.80 4.10
CA GLY A 418 14.84 12.06 4.31
C GLY A 418 15.24 12.80 3.03
N GLU A 419 14.83 12.31 1.86
CA GLU A 419 15.15 12.95 0.57
C GLU A 419 14.27 14.19 0.35
N SER A 420 14.84 15.23 -0.25
CA SER A 420 14.10 16.45 -0.64
C SER A 420 14.11 16.66 -2.16
N LEU A 421 12.92 16.83 -2.75
CA LEU A 421 12.74 17.20 -4.14
C LEU A 421 12.21 18.62 -4.20
N VAL A 422 13.00 19.56 -4.72
CA VAL A 422 12.60 20.97 -4.83
C VAL A 422 12.23 21.27 -6.27
N PHE A 423 11.07 21.88 -6.44
CA PHE A 423 10.53 22.28 -7.72
C PHE A 423 10.19 23.77 -7.74
N GLU A 424 10.20 24.33 -8.94
CA GLU A 424 9.66 25.65 -9.26
C GLU A 424 8.46 25.52 -10.23
N PRO A 425 7.56 26.51 -10.30
CA PRO A 425 6.45 26.49 -11.24
C PRO A 425 6.96 26.36 -12.67
N LEU A 426 6.35 25.43 -13.42
CA LEU A 426 6.61 25.33 -14.84
C LEU A 426 6.08 26.60 -15.53
N ALA A 427 6.96 27.34 -16.19
CA ALA A 427 6.57 28.63 -16.76
C ALA A 427 5.49 28.44 -17.85
N ALA A 428 4.55 29.39 -17.95
CA ALA A 428 3.46 29.32 -18.93
C ALA A 428 3.94 29.21 -20.40
N GLY A 429 5.14 29.72 -20.71
CA GLY A 429 5.76 29.56 -22.03
C GLY A 429 6.36 28.18 -22.29
N GLU A 430 6.53 27.36 -21.27
CA GLU A 430 7.02 25.97 -21.35
C GLU A 430 5.87 24.97 -21.54
N VAL A 431 4.62 25.38 -21.24
CA VAL A 431 3.40 24.61 -21.47
C VAL A 431 2.94 24.82 -22.92
N PRO A 432 3.02 23.79 -23.78
CA PRO A 432 2.66 23.92 -25.19
C PRO A 432 1.15 24.07 -25.36
N PRO A 433 0.66 24.97 -26.24
CA PRO A 433 -0.77 25.03 -26.54
C PRO A 433 -1.23 23.76 -27.27
N VAL A 434 -2.49 23.36 -27.08
CA VAL A 434 -3.08 22.22 -27.80
C VAL A 434 -3.03 22.44 -29.31
N GLU A 435 -3.51 23.61 -29.77
CA GLU A 435 -3.46 24.03 -31.17
C GLU A 435 -2.10 24.64 -31.52
N GLY A 436 -1.55 24.26 -32.69
CA GLY A 436 -0.25 24.74 -33.17
C GLY A 436 0.94 23.86 -32.80
N THR A 437 0.83 23.05 -31.75
CA THR A 437 1.84 22.05 -31.36
C THR A 437 1.70 20.76 -32.19
N THR A 438 2.83 20.13 -32.53
CA THR A 438 2.85 18.74 -33.03
C THR A 438 3.14 17.81 -31.86
N TRP A 439 2.20 16.92 -31.57
CA TRP A 439 2.22 15.99 -30.45
C TRP A 439 2.63 14.60 -30.93
N ALA A 440 3.52 13.92 -30.20
CA ALA A 440 3.94 12.55 -30.45
C ALA A 440 3.30 11.62 -29.41
N LEU A 441 2.70 10.50 -29.85
CA LEU A 441 2.03 9.58 -28.93
C LEU A 441 3.07 8.89 -28.06
N VAL A 442 2.82 8.92 -26.75
CA VAL A 442 3.63 8.24 -25.74
C VAL A 442 2.98 6.92 -25.35
N SER A 443 1.67 6.93 -25.09
CA SER A 443 0.97 5.74 -24.60
C SER A 443 -0.54 5.82 -24.83
N PHE A 444 -1.15 4.64 -24.92
CA PHE A 444 -2.58 4.45 -24.69
C PHE A 444 -2.77 4.10 -23.21
N VAL A 445 -3.68 4.77 -22.51
CA VAL A 445 -3.95 4.47 -21.10
C VAL A 445 -5.35 3.90 -20.98
N GLU A 446 -5.46 2.73 -20.36
CA GLU A 446 -6.75 2.10 -20.01
C GLU A 446 -7.04 2.25 -18.52
N PRO A 447 -8.31 2.35 -18.11
CA PRO A 447 -8.66 2.27 -16.70
C PRO A 447 -8.45 0.84 -16.20
N ASN A 448 -7.79 0.70 -15.06
CA ASN A 448 -7.57 -0.56 -14.37
C ASN A 448 -8.28 -0.54 -13.01
N ASP A 449 -9.49 -1.09 -13.00
CA ASP A 449 -10.30 -1.23 -11.79
C ASP A 449 -9.64 -2.23 -10.83
N GLN A 450 -9.21 -1.76 -9.67
CA GLN A 450 -8.69 -2.59 -8.59
C GLN A 450 -9.64 -2.51 -7.39
N ALA A 451 -9.92 -3.67 -6.77
CA ALA A 451 -10.79 -3.73 -5.60
C ALA A 451 -10.20 -2.92 -4.44
N GLY A 452 -11.02 -2.03 -3.85
CA GLY A 452 -10.63 -1.22 -2.69
C GLY A 452 -10.02 0.15 -3.03
N LEU A 453 -9.89 0.51 -4.30
CA LEU A 453 -9.53 1.87 -4.71
C LEU A 453 -10.76 2.69 -5.08
N GLU A 454 -10.73 3.98 -4.78
CA GLU A 454 -11.81 4.93 -5.08
C GLU A 454 -11.88 5.29 -6.58
N GLN A 455 -10.72 5.26 -7.26
CA GLN A 455 -10.59 5.55 -8.68
C GLN A 455 -9.84 4.42 -9.39
N PRO A 456 -10.15 4.14 -10.67
CA PRO A 456 -9.37 3.22 -11.48
C PRO A 456 -7.92 3.69 -11.61
N LEU A 457 -6.96 2.76 -11.56
CA LEU A 457 -5.56 3.08 -11.83
C LEU A 457 -5.36 3.32 -13.33
N PRO A 458 -4.52 4.26 -13.75
CA PRO A 458 -4.13 4.38 -15.15
C PRO A 458 -3.22 3.20 -15.52
N ALA A 459 -3.56 2.43 -16.55
CA ALA A 459 -2.74 1.34 -17.07
C ALA A 459 -2.21 1.70 -18.47
N PRO A 460 -0.97 2.21 -18.56
CA PRO A 460 -0.33 2.51 -19.84
C PRO A 460 -0.08 1.24 -20.67
N LEU A 461 -0.27 1.37 -21.98
CA LEU A 461 0.09 0.39 -22.99
C LEU A 461 1.18 0.99 -23.88
N ASP A 462 2.19 0.18 -24.17
CA ASP A 462 3.28 0.57 -25.06
C ASP A 462 2.80 0.78 -26.50
N THR A 463 3.42 1.73 -27.17
CA THR A 463 3.34 1.86 -28.62
C THR A 463 4.16 0.78 -29.32
N VAL A 464 3.91 0.57 -30.61
CA VAL A 464 4.69 -0.33 -31.45
C VAL A 464 6.05 0.32 -31.73
N ALA A 465 7.13 -0.33 -31.30
CA ALA A 465 8.47 0.19 -31.47
C ALA A 465 8.82 0.47 -32.94
N GLY A 466 9.49 1.60 -33.20
CA GLY A 466 9.88 2.02 -34.54
C GLY A 466 8.73 2.62 -35.37
N THR A 467 7.59 2.93 -34.74
CA THR A 467 6.50 3.67 -35.38
C THR A 467 6.45 5.09 -34.81
N ASP A 468 6.26 6.07 -35.70
CA ASP A 468 6.02 7.46 -35.31
C ASP A 468 4.52 7.72 -35.39
N VAL A 469 3.88 7.98 -34.25
CA VAL A 469 2.48 8.36 -34.19
C VAL A 469 2.38 9.81 -33.75
N THR A 470 1.68 10.64 -34.53
CA THR A 470 1.59 12.07 -34.28
C THR A 470 0.16 12.58 -34.33
N LEU A 471 -0.06 13.72 -33.71
CA LEU A 471 -1.30 14.49 -33.76
C LEU A 471 -0.97 15.99 -33.78
N ALA A 472 -1.63 16.74 -34.64
CA ALA A 472 -1.58 18.19 -34.66
C ALA A 472 -2.97 18.75 -34.92
N PHE A 473 -3.36 19.74 -34.12
CA PHE A 473 -4.58 20.52 -34.31
C PHE A 473 -4.21 21.83 -35.02
N ARG A 474 -4.82 22.07 -36.19
CA ARG A 474 -4.64 23.31 -36.97
C ARG A 474 -5.90 23.65 -37.76
N ASP A 475 -6.39 24.87 -37.64
CA ASP A 475 -7.43 25.44 -38.50
C ASP A 475 -8.70 24.54 -38.57
N GLY A 476 -9.14 24.02 -37.43
CA GLY A 476 -10.31 23.12 -37.33
C GLY A 476 -10.08 21.70 -37.86
N THR A 477 -8.84 21.32 -38.18
CA THR A 477 -8.46 19.95 -38.59
C THR A 477 -7.45 19.34 -37.62
N ALA A 478 -7.75 18.15 -37.10
CA ALA A 478 -6.83 17.26 -36.42
C ALA A 478 -6.18 16.35 -37.48
N ALA A 479 -4.85 16.28 -37.52
CA ALA A 479 -4.14 15.49 -38.52
C ALA A 479 -2.84 14.92 -37.97
N GLY A 480 -2.39 13.80 -38.55
CA GLY A 480 -1.12 13.20 -38.19
C GLY A 480 -0.85 11.88 -38.90
N THR A 481 0.12 11.14 -38.39
CA THR A 481 0.37 9.75 -38.78
C THR A 481 -0.01 8.82 -37.63
N ALA A 482 -0.59 7.66 -37.96
CA ALA A 482 -0.93 6.60 -37.04
C ALA A 482 0.15 5.49 -37.01
N GLY A 483 1.39 5.82 -37.39
CA GLY A 483 2.50 4.87 -37.53
C GLY A 483 2.58 4.25 -38.93
N CYS A 484 1.46 3.81 -39.51
CA CYS A 484 1.40 3.32 -40.88
C CYS A 484 0.76 4.33 -41.83
N ASN A 485 -0.48 4.74 -41.56
CA ASN A 485 -1.23 5.64 -42.40
C ASN A 485 -1.21 7.08 -41.91
N GLN A 486 -1.48 8.01 -42.83
CA GLN A 486 -1.82 9.38 -42.48
C GLN A 486 -3.32 9.48 -42.26
N TYR A 487 -3.74 10.32 -41.32
CA TYR A 487 -5.14 10.55 -41.01
C TYR A 487 -5.45 12.04 -40.88
N THR A 488 -6.72 12.37 -41.10
CA THR A 488 -7.28 13.71 -40.88
C THR A 488 -8.70 13.61 -40.35
N ALA A 489 -9.11 14.52 -39.48
CA ALA A 489 -10.45 14.63 -38.94
C ALA A 489 -10.79 16.10 -38.66
N PRO A 490 -12.01 16.59 -38.98
CA PRO A 490 -12.52 17.82 -38.40
C PRO A 490 -12.56 17.75 -36.88
N TYR A 491 -12.24 18.86 -36.19
CA TYR A 491 -12.36 18.95 -34.74
C TYR A 491 -12.99 20.27 -34.30
N SER A 492 -13.53 20.27 -33.08
CA SER A 492 -13.88 21.47 -32.32
C SER A 492 -13.32 21.37 -30.92
N LEU A 493 -12.79 22.48 -30.40
CA LEU A 493 -12.20 22.58 -29.06
C LEU A 493 -12.70 23.85 -28.38
N GLU A 494 -13.42 23.69 -27.28
CA GLU A 494 -13.94 24.78 -26.45
C GLU A 494 -13.51 24.57 -24.99
N GLY A 495 -12.48 25.30 -24.56
CA GLY A 495 -11.83 25.04 -23.26
C GLY A 495 -11.17 23.67 -23.28
N ALA A 496 -11.56 22.80 -22.35
CA ALA A 496 -11.13 21.39 -22.33
C ALA A 496 -12.04 20.47 -23.14
N SER A 497 -13.24 20.90 -23.56
CA SER A 497 -14.17 20.05 -24.30
C SER A 497 -13.72 19.89 -25.74
N LEU A 498 -13.47 18.65 -26.14
CA LEU A 498 -13.00 18.25 -27.45
C LEU A 498 -14.08 17.42 -28.15
N SER A 499 -14.26 17.63 -29.44
CA SER A 499 -14.97 16.70 -30.32
C SER A 499 -14.19 16.55 -31.61
N ILE A 500 -13.92 15.30 -32.00
CA ILE A 500 -13.25 14.93 -33.24
C ILE A 500 -14.25 14.09 -34.05
N GLU A 501 -14.54 14.49 -35.29
CA GLU A 501 -15.36 13.67 -36.19
C GLU A 501 -14.60 12.42 -36.65
N ASP A 502 -15.32 11.41 -37.17
CA ASP A 502 -14.74 10.15 -37.62
C ASP A 502 -13.49 10.35 -38.51
N PRO A 503 -12.29 9.97 -38.04
CA PRO A 503 -11.06 10.17 -38.79
C PRO A 503 -11.05 9.38 -40.11
N VAL A 504 -10.61 10.04 -41.17
CA VAL A 504 -10.32 9.37 -42.45
C VAL A 504 -8.83 9.12 -42.57
N SER A 505 -8.45 7.90 -42.95
CA SER A 505 -7.04 7.50 -43.12
C SER A 505 -6.75 6.94 -44.51
N THR A 506 -5.46 6.95 -44.89
CA THR A 506 -4.99 6.18 -46.04
C THR A 506 -5.08 4.68 -45.76
N LYS A 507 -4.97 3.83 -46.79
CA LYS A 507 -5.11 2.36 -46.67
C LYS A 507 -3.85 1.61 -47.11
N MET A 508 -2.70 2.00 -46.56
CA MET A 508 -1.46 1.26 -46.64
C MET A 508 -1.46 0.13 -45.61
N PHE A 509 -0.70 -0.92 -45.90
CA PHE A 509 -0.41 -2.00 -44.97
C PHE A 509 1.08 -1.94 -44.65
N CYS A 510 1.42 -1.96 -43.36
CA CYS A 510 2.80 -1.81 -42.89
C CYS A 510 3.20 -2.98 -41.99
N GLU A 511 4.52 -3.18 -41.90
CA GLU A 511 5.19 -3.93 -40.83
C GLU A 511 5.76 -2.90 -39.83
N PRO A 512 6.02 -3.25 -38.56
CA PRO A 512 5.97 -4.58 -37.93
C PRO A 512 4.56 -5.01 -37.46
N GLU A 513 4.45 -6.25 -36.97
CA GLU A 513 3.21 -6.78 -36.34
C GLU A 513 2.71 -5.83 -35.24
N GLY A 514 1.39 -5.62 -35.16
CA GLY A 514 0.77 -4.71 -34.21
C GLY A 514 0.52 -3.29 -34.73
N VAL A 515 1.20 -2.85 -35.80
CA VAL A 515 1.06 -1.46 -36.29
C VAL A 515 -0.34 -1.15 -36.81
N MET A 516 -1.00 -2.13 -37.43
CA MET A 516 -2.36 -1.96 -37.96
C MET A 516 -3.40 -1.98 -36.84
N GLU A 517 -3.18 -2.75 -35.78
CA GLU A 517 -4.01 -2.76 -34.56
C GLU A 517 -3.87 -1.45 -33.79
N GLN A 518 -2.64 -0.93 -33.66
CA GLN A 518 -2.35 0.37 -33.06
C GLN A 518 -3.06 1.50 -33.82
N GLU A 519 -2.99 1.50 -35.15
CA GLU A 519 -3.67 2.49 -35.97
C GLU A 519 -5.18 2.49 -35.72
N GLN A 520 -5.81 1.30 -35.75
CA GLN A 520 -7.24 1.18 -35.49
C GLN A 520 -7.62 1.67 -34.09
N ARG A 521 -6.82 1.34 -33.07
CA ARG A 521 -7.01 1.81 -31.70
C ARG A 521 -6.94 3.34 -31.62
N LEU A 522 -5.90 3.94 -32.20
CA LEU A 522 -5.72 5.39 -32.23
C LEU A 522 -6.93 6.09 -32.87
N LEU A 523 -7.36 5.66 -34.06
CA LEU A 523 -8.44 6.34 -34.78
C LEU A 523 -9.79 6.20 -34.06
N SER A 524 -10.06 5.04 -33.44
CA SER A 524 -11.27 4.84 -32.62
C SER A 524 -11.26 5.76 -31.41
N TRP A 525 -10.15 5.79 -30.66
CA TRP A 525 -10.08 6.56 -29.42
C TRP A 525 -10.02 8.07 -29.67
N LEU A 526 -9.44 8.51 -30.80
CA LEU A 526 -9.53 9.91 -31.22
C LEU A 526 -10.98 10.35 -31.45
N ALA A 527 -11.79 9.52 -32.12
CA ALA A 527 -13.20 9.82 -32.38
C ALA A 527 -14.06 9.82 -31.09
N GLU A 528 -13.63 9.07 -30.08
CA GLU A 528 -14.31 8.92 -28.79
C GLU A 528 -13.83 9.91 -27.71
N ALA A 529 -12.75 10.67 -27.98
CA ALA A 529 -12.21 11.63 -27.03
C ALA A 529 -13.17 12.81 -26.82
N GLU A 530 -13.45 13.12 -25.55
CA GLU A 530 -14.37 14.19 -25.13
C GLU A 530 -13.63 15.37 -24.48
N THR A 531 -12.40 15.13 -23.98
CA THR A 531 -11.58 16.16 -23.36
C THR A 531 -10.19 16.23 -23.96
N ALA A 532 -9.60 17.44 -23.94
CA ALA A 532 -8.21 17.68 -24.26
C ALA A 532 -7.60 18.59 -23.20
N GLN A 533 -6.62 18.08 -22.46
CA GLN A 533 -5.95 18.82 -21.38
C GLN A 533 -4.44 18.68 -21.48
N VAL A 534 -3.72 19.77 -21.23
CA VAL A 534 -2.26 19.77 -21.19
C VAL A 534 -1.81 19.83 -19.73
N HIS A 535 -1.09 18.81 -19.30
CA HIS A 535 -0.49 18.72 -17.98
C HIS A 535 1.03 18.76 -18.12
N GLY A 536 1.61 19.93 -17.81
CA GLY A 536 3.01 20.21 -18.09
C GLY A 536 3.30 20.19 -19.59
N ARG A 537 3.93 19.10 -20.07
CA ARG A 537 4.24 18.88 -21.49
C ARG A 537 3.49 17.71 -22.12
N GLN A 538 2.60 17.08 -21.36
CA GLN A 538 1.77 15.97 -21.82
C GLN A 538 0.40 16.48 -22.26
N LEU A 539 -0.05 16.09 -23.45
CA LEU A 539 -1.43 16.25 -23.87
C LEU A 539 -2.18 14.95 -23.58
N TRP A 540 -3.22 15.05 -22.78
CA TRP A 540 -4.16 13.99 -22.46
C TRP A 540 -5.45 14.21 -23.24
N LEU A 541 -5.82 13.23 -24.08
CA LEU A 541 -7.14 13.16 -24.69
C LEU A 541 -7.92 12.02 -24.03
N GLU A 542 -8.96 12.35 -23.27
CA GLU A 542 -9.70 11.35 -22.48
C GLU A 542 -11.08 11.09 -23.07
N THR A 543 -11.50 9.83 -22.98
CA THR A 543 -12.84 9.37 -23.36
C THR A 543 -13.75 9.31 -22.11
N ALA A 544 -15.06 9.30 -22.32
CA ALA A 544 -16.04 9.22 -21.22
C ALA A 544 -15.90 7.97 -20.34
N ASP A 545 -15.35 6.89 -20.87
CA ASP A 545 -15.14 5.62 -20.16
C ASP A 545 -13.76 5.50 -19.52
N GLY A 546 -13.00 6.59 -19.42
CA GLY A 546 -11.75 6.66 -18.67
C GLY A 546 -10.51 6.15 -19.42
N ARG A 547 -10.61 5.86 -20.72
CA ARG A 547 -9.43 5.64 -21.57
C ARG A 547 -8.81 6.98 -21.93
N ALA A 548 -7.51 6.98 -22.20
CA ALA A 548 -6.83 8.17 -22.67
C ALA A 548 -5.77 7.88 -23.74
N LEU A 549 -5.57 8.85 -24.63
CA LEU A 549 -4.39 8.95 -25.48
C LEU A 549 -3.46 9.99 -24.85
N VAL A 550 -2.24 9.58 -24.51
CA VAL A 550 -1.24 10.47 -23.93
C VAL A 550 -0.17 10.77 -24.96
N PHE A 551 0.00 12.05 -25.25
CA PHE A 551 1.03 12.54 -26.16
C PHE A 551 1.99 13.46 -25.42
N THR A 552 3.20 13.61 -25.94
CA THR A 552 4.19 14.60 -25.50
C THR A 552 4.46 15.59 -26.62
N ALA A 553 4.74 16.85 -26.28
CA ALA A 553 5.08 17.84 -27.29
C ALA A 553 6.42 17.48 -27.94
N GLY A 554 6.40 17.24 -29.26
CA GLY A 554 7.59 16.96 -30.03
C GLY A 554 8.59 18.10 -29.87
N LEU A 555 9.84 17.79 -29.52
CA LEU A 555 10.92 18.77 -29.60
C LEU A 555 10.99 19.21 -31.06
N GLU A 556 10.77 20.51 -31.32
CA GLU A 556 11.06 21.08 -32.63
C GLU A 556 12.53 20.74 -32.94
N GLY A 557 12.74 20.00 -34.03
CA GLY A 557 14.05 19.46 -34.42
C GLY A 557 15.10 20.52 -34.73
#